data_AF-A0A914ZDE4-F1
#
_entry.id   AF-A0A914ZDE4-F1
#
_cell.length_a   1.000
_cell.length_b   1.000
_cell.length_c   1.000
_cell.angle_alpha   90.00
_cell.angle_beta   90.00
_cell.angle_gamma   90.00
#
_symmetry.space_group_name_H-M   'P 1'
#
loop_
_entity.id
_entity.type
_entity.pdbx_description
1 polymer ?
#
loop_
_entity_poly.entity_id
_entity_poly.type
_entity_poly.pdbx_seq_one_letter_code
_entity_poly.pdbx_strand_id
1 'polypeptide(L)'
;MLALPPPENRGMEYKWQPFRDAMKNAGGFRPVHVGDSAPCILKDAKGVERLGNVHLKNEKASVGAGGKEIHMVGPAVQDLLVLCRNP
;
A
#
# COMPACT_ATOMS: atom_id res chain seq x y z
N MET A 1 11.75 2.14 -9.59
CA MET A 1 11.14 3.24 -8.82
C MET A 1 9.87 3.66 -9.53
N LEU A 2 8.75 3.81 -8.82
CA LEU A 2 7.52 4.34 -9.43
C LEU A 2 7.73 5.84 -9.70
N ALA A 3 7.35 6.30 -10.88
CA ALA A 3 7.49 7.68 -11.32
C ALA A 3 6.20 8.16 -11.99
N LEU A 4 5.94 9.46 -11.92
CA LEU A 4 4.80 10.10 -12.57
C LEU A 4 5.29 10.93 -13.75
N PRO A 5 4.63 10.86 -14.92
CA PRO A 5 4.88 11.83 -15.98
C PRO A 5 4.41 13.23 -15.56
N PRO A 6 4.77 14.27 -16.33
CA PRO A 6 4.23 15.62 -16.16
C PRO A 6 2.69 15.59 -16.05
N PRO A 7 2.07 16.43 -15.21
CA PRO A 7 0.63 16.41 -14.94
C PRO A 7 -0.27 16.35 -16.18
N GLU A 8 0.09 17.09 -17.23
CA GLU A 8 -0.61 17.16 -18.52
C GLU A 8 -0.63 15.84 -19.30
N ASN A 9 0.28 14.91 -18.97
CA ASN A 9 0.43 13.60 -19.59
C ASN A 9 -0.01 12.45 -18.65
N ARG A 10 -0.64 12.76 -17.50
CA ARG A 10 -1.15 11.73 -16.59
C ARG A 10 -2.51 11.24 -17.06
N GLY A 11 -2.55 10.00 -17.52
CA GLY A 11 -3.81 9.29 -17.79
C GLY A 11 -4.32 8.48 -16.60
N MET A 12 -3.81 8.72 -15.39
CA MET A 12 -4.21 8.02 -14.15
C MET A 12 -3.99 8.92 -12.94
N GLU A 13 -4.86 8.76 -11.94
CA GLU A 13 -4.70 9.34 -10.60
C GLU A 13 -4.17 8.29 -9.62
N TYR A 14 -3.35 8.72 -8.66
CA TYR A 14 -2.87 7.88 -7.55
C TYR A 14 -3.30 8.45 -6.22
N LYS A 15 -3.68 7.56 -5.29
CA LYS A 15 -4.11 7.93 -3.94
C LYS A 15 -3.71 6.87 -2.93
N TRP A 16 -3.31 7.29 -1.73
CA TRP A 16 -3.16 6.39 -0.59
C TRP A 16 -4.52 6.16 0.07
N GLN A 17 -4.90 4.90 0.26
CA GLN A 17 -6.17 4.52 0.89
C GLN A 17 -5.95 3.41 1.92
N PRO A 18 -6.76 3.34 2.99
CA PRO A 18 -6.76 2.18 3.88
C PRO A 18 -6.95 0.87 3.11
N PHE A 19 -6.22 -0.18 3.48
CA PHE A 19 -6.29 -1.48 2.82
C PHE A 19 -7.73 -1.98 2.68
N ARG A 20 -8.55 -1.83 3.74
CA ARG A 20 -9.97 -2.22 3.71
C ARG A 20 -10.80 -1.55 2.62
N ASP A 21 -10.47 -0.31 2.26
CA ASP A 21 -11.19 0.47 1.26
C ASP A 21 -10.63 0.17 -0.14
N ALA A 22 -9.31 0.01 -0.23
CA ALA A 22 -8.62 -0.41 -1.43
C ALA A 22 -9.12 -1.77 -1.95
N MET A 23 -9.31 -2.75 -1.05
CA MET A 23 -9.82 -4.08 -1.40
C MET A 23 -11.30 -4.07 -1.83
N LYS A 24 -12.04 -3.02 -1.51
CA LYS A 24 -13.44 -2.82 -1.94
C LYS A 24 -13.56 -2.00 -3.22
N ASN A 25 -12.43 -1.60 -3.82
CA ASN A 25 -12.37 -0.69 -4.95
C ASN A 25 -13.12 0.64 -4.69
N ALA A 26 -13.02 1.16 -3.46
CA ALA A 26 -13.77 2.34 -3.04
C ALA A 26 -13.44 3.56 -3.90
N GLY A 27 -14.46 4.10 -4.56
CA GLY A 27 -14.31 5.25 -5.47
C GLY A 27 -13.62 4.91 -6.79
N GLY A 28 -13.59 3.64 -7.21
CA GLY A 28 -12.97 3.21 -8.47
C GLY A 28 -11.45 2.95 -8.38
N PHE A 29 -10.83 3.32 -7.26
CA PHE A 29 -9.41 3.12 -7.02
C PHE A 29 -9.10 1.65 -6.72
N ARG A 30 -8.01 1.14 -7.31
CA ARG A 30 -7.50 -0.21 -7.07
C ARG A 30 -6.04 -0.20 -6.65
N PRO A 31 -5.57 -1.13 -5.81
CA PRO A 31 -4.16 -1.21 -5.44
C PRO A 31 -3.23 -1.19 -6.66
N VAL A 32 -2.15 -0.43 -6.57
CA VAL A 32 -0.99 -0.59 -7.46
C VAL A 32 -0.26 -1.83 -7.00
N HIS A 33 -0.12 -2.82 -7.89
CA HIS A 33 0.48 -4.10 -7.53
C HIS A 33 1.39 -4.66 -8.62
N VAL A 34 2.35 -5.47 -8.20
CA VAL A 34 3.18 -6.33 -9.05
C VAL A 34 3.03 -7.75 -8.52
N GLY A 35 2.38 -8.62 -9.30
CA GLY A 35 1.91 -9.91 -8.79
C GLY A 35 0.98 -9.71 -7.59
N ASP A 36 1.24 -10.43 -6.50
CA ASP A 36 0.44 -10.34 -5.26
C ASP A 36 0.97 -9.28 -4.28
N SER A 37 1.95 -8.46 -4.67
CA SER A 37 2.60 -7.46 -3.80
C SER A 37 2.17 -6.04 -4.14
N ALA A 38 1.83 -5.24 -3.12
CA ALA A 38 1.47 -3.83 -3.26
C ALA A 38 2.25 -2.93 -2.27
N PRO A 39 2.60 -1.68 -2.64
CA PRO A 39 3.25 -0.75 -1.71
C PRO A 39 2.32 -0.38 -0.56
N CYS A 40 2.81 -0.48 0.67
CA CYS A 40 2.02 -0.25 1.89
C CYS A 40 2.82 0.58 2.90
N ILE A 41 2.19 1.55 3.57
CA ILE A 41 2.80 2.28 4.69
C ILE A 41 2.48 1.54 5.99
N LEU A 42 3.52 0.99 6.62
CA LEU A 42 3.42 0.38 7.95
C LEU A 42 3.72 1.43 9.00
N LYS A 43 2.89 1.47 10.05
CA LYS A 43 3.08 2.34 11.21
C LYS A 43 3.36 1.48 12.43
N ASP A 44 4.53 1.67 13.05
CA ASP A 44 4.85 0.96 14.29
C ASP A 44 4.14 1.57 15.51
N ALA A 45 4.22 0.90 16.66
CA ALA A 45 3.60 1.34 17.90
C ALA A 45 4.11 2.71 18.41
N LYS A 46 5.27 3.18 17.92
CA LYS A 46 5.83 4.49 18.24
C LYS A 46 5.37 5.56 17.24
N GLY A 47 4.54 5.19 16.28
CA GLY A 47 4.03 6.06 15.23
C GLY A 47 4.98 6.28 14.07
N VAL A 48 6.11 5.56 13.99
CA VAL A 48 7.05 5.70 12.87
C VAL A 48 6.49 4.98 11.66
N GLU A 49 6.35 5.74 10.57
CA GLU A 49 5.85 5.25 9.29
C GLU A 49 7.01 4.80 8.40
N ARG A 50 6.84 3.65 7.75
CA ARG A 50 7.81 3.09 6.81
C ARG A 50 7.10 2.51 5.61
N LEU A 51 7.62 2.78 4.42
CA LEU A 51 7.14 2.17 3.19
C LEU A 51 7.65 0.73 3.10
N GLY A 52 6.73 -0.21 2.94
CA GLY A 52 6.98 -1.63 2.77
C GLY A 52 6.04 -2.25 1.75
N ASN A 53 5.72 -3.51 1.98
CA ASN A 53 4.90 -4.35 1.11
C ASN A 53 3.65 -4.83 1.84
N VAL A 54 2.56 -5.05 1.13
CA VAL A 54 1.46 -5.92 1.54
C VAL A 54 1.24 -7.01 0.51
N HIS A 55 1.19 -8.27 0.96
CA HIS A 55 0.83 -9.41 0.14
C HIS A 55 -0.69 -9.56 0.09
N LEU A 56 -1.31 -9.20 -1.03
CA LEU A 56 -2.76 -9.04 -1.18
C LEU A 56 -3.57 -10.31 -0.89
N LYS A 57 -3.04 -11.51 -1.20
CA LYS A 57 -3.74 -12.79 -0.97
C LYS A 57 -3.70 -13.28 0.47
N ASN A 58 -2.60 -13.00 1.18
CA ASN A 58 -2.35 -13.58 2.50
C ASN A 58 -2.51 -12.52 3.60
N GLU A 59 -2.84 -11.28 3.22
CA GLU A 59 -3.00 -10.13 4.11
C GLU A 59 -1.84 -10.00 5.11
N LYS A 60 -0.60 -10.09 4.58
CA LYS A 60 0.64 -9.89 5.35
C LYS A 60 1.32 -8.62 4.87
N ALA A 61 1.45 -7.63 5.75
CA ALA A 61 2.28 -6.46 5.50
C ALA A 61 3.69 -6.66 6.08
N SER A 62 4.73 -6.21 5.40
CA SER A 62 6.10 -6.25 5.94
C SER A 62 6.98 -5.08 5.51
N VAL A 63 7.96 -4.76 6.36
CA VAL A 63 8.96 -3.72 6.12
C VAL A 63 10.31 -4.09 6.72
N GLY A 64 11.39 -3.72 6.05
CA GLY A 64 12.75 -3.86 6.58
C GLY A 64 13.09 -2.74 7.54
N ALA A 65 13.51 -3.06 8.76
CA ALA A 65 14.02 -2.09 9.72
C ALA A 65 15.03 -2.74 10.68
N GLY A 66 16.17 -2.09 10.91
CA GLY A 66 17.20 -2.59 11.83
C GLY A 66 17.75 -3.97 11.46
N GLY A 67 17.86 -4.27 10.16
CA GLY A 67 18.35 -5.57 9.67
C GLY A 67 17.36 -6.73 9.84
N LYS A 68 16.09 -6.47 10.20
CA LYS A 68 15.04 -7.48 10.34
C LYS A 68 13.83 -7.15 9.48
N GLU A 69 13.04 -8.17 9.13
CA GLU A 69 11.68 -7.99 8.63
C GLU A 69 10.75 -7.80 9.83
N ILE A 70 10.06 -6.65 9.87
CA ILE A 70 8.91 -6.43 10.73
C ILE A 70 7.66 -6.75 9.89
N HIS A 71 6.72 -7.51 10.43
CA HIS A 71 5.48 -7.86 9.71
C HIS A 71 4.23 -7.73 10.58
N MET A 72 3.10 -7.54 9.91
CA MET A 72 1.76 -7.44 10.48
C MET A 72 0.83 -8.34 9.68
N VAL A 73 -0.10 -9.01 10.35
CA VAL A 73 -1.10 -9.90 9.74
C VAL A 73 -2.46 -9.67 10.36
N GLY A 74 -3.51 -10.12 9.67
CA GLY A 74 -4.88 -10.07 10.19
C GLY A 74 -5.42 -8.63 10.28
N PRO A 75 -6.29 -8.32 11.27
CA PRO A 75 -7.01 -7.05 11.33
C PRO A 75 -6.12 -5.81 11.31
N ALA A 76 -4.88 -5.92 11.80
CA ALA A 76 -3.93 -4.80 11.84
C ALA A 76 -3.51 -4.30 10.44
N VAL A 77 -3.68 -5.10 9.39
CA VAL A 77 -3.37 -4.70 8.00
C VAL A 77 -4.44 -3.79 7.42
N GLN A 78 -5.68 -3.87 7.91
CA GLN A 78 -6.85 -3.22 7.32
C GLN A 78 -6.80 -1.69 7.35
N ASP A 79 -6.10 -1.12 8.34
CA ASP A 79 -5.92 0.33 8.50
C ASP A 79 -4.64 0.87 7.85
N LEU A 80 -3.80 0.00 7.29
CA LEU A 80 -2.57 0.44 6.63
C LEU A 80 -2.88 1.12 5.30
N LEU A 81 -2.12 2.15 4.95
CA LEU A 81 -2.29 2.86 3.69
C LEU A 81 -1.61 2.09 2.56
N VAL A 82 -2.37 1.78 1.52
CA VAL A 82 -1.88 1.18 0.27
C VAL A 82 -1.98 2.18 -0.86
N LEU A 83 -0.99 2.16 -1.75
CA LEU A 83 -1.03 2.99 -2.94
C LEU A 83 -2.05 2.42 -3.94
N CYS A 84 -3.06 3.20 -4.27
CA CYS A 84 -4.06 2.86 -5.28
C CYS A 84 -3.94 3.76 -6.51
N ARG A 85 -4.52 3.30 -7.62
CA ARG A 85 -4.67 4.04 -8.88
C ARG A 85 -6.11 4.01 -9.38
N ASN A 86 -6.54 5.06 -10.06
CA ASN A 86 -7.76 5.13 -10.84
C ASN A 86 -7.41 5.58 -12.27
N PRO A 87 -7.88 4.88 -13.33
CA PRO A 87 -7.75 5.35 -14.71
C PRO A 87 -8.47 6.66 -14.97
#